data_AF-A0A4Q4XD55-F1
#
_entry.id   AF-A0A4Q4XD55-F1
#
_cell.length_a   1.000
_cell.length_b   1.000
_cell.length_c   1.000
_cell.angle_alpha   90.00
_cell.angle_beta   90.00
_cell.angle_gamma   90.00
#
_symmetry.space_group_name_H-M   'P 1'
#
loop_
_entity.id
_entity.type
_entity.pdbx_description
1 polymer ?
#
loop_
_entity_poly.entity_id
_entity_poly.type
_entity_poly.pdbx_seq_one_letter_code
_entity_poly.pdbx_strand_id
1 'polypeptide(L)'
;MRTQLKNKGLFYAKFQISPGRLFASSPFPEGPHVPRFLPRLPPVRVLGPTLWCLTAASAVYLGCAAYEVRHDVAILKSRLPAGTSISYDDIGASKVTSWIRSVYSERGSRLPDILSQDLSSSGKVITGTIAANLGIFAACSAVPLLGYHFAHLPSGSANYTLFTSMFGHAGLMHLGFNMYAFYSFARPLARSKTFEGSGSHLAAFYLSTGILASLAQHLASIWPNPVLRLVPSLGASGGVMAVVGAFGMTYPDAPIGIVFIPVSFPAQSVLAAVALFEAYGLFIGKWMRLGHAAHLAGLAAGSAYVHFKGNERLWEPARRFAFNQMRRLKMV
;
A
#
# COMPACT_ATOMS: atom_id res chain seq x y z
N MET A 1 -21.56 15.28 -8.97
CA MET A 1 -21.30 14.25 -7.93
C MET A 1 -22.53 13.40 -7.60
N ARG A 2 -23.73 13.97 -7.39
CA ARG A 2 -25.00 13.23 -7.14
C ARG A 2 -25.38 12.18 -8.20
N THR A 3 -25.11 12.42 -9.49
CA THR A 3 -25.48 11.52 -10.60
C THR A 3 -24.64 10.24 -10.64
N GLN A 4 -23.34 10.33 -10.33
CA GLN A 4 -22.42 9.19 -10.22
C GLN A 4 -22.75 8.31 -9.00
N LEU A 5 -23.10 8.93 -7.88
CA LEU A 5 -23.61 8.24 -6.68
C LEU A 5 -24.95 7.56 -6.93
N LYS A 6 -25.86 8.17 -7.70
CA LYS A 6 -27.10 7.52 -8.14
C LYS A 6 -26.80 6.27 -8.98
N ASN A 7 -25.90 6.33 -9.95
CA ASN A 7 -25.56 5.15 -10.77
C ASN A 7 -24.85 4.04 -9.99
N LYS A 8 -23.93 4.38 -9.08
CA LYS A 8 -23.30 3.41 -8.18
C LYS A 8 -24.30 2.82 -7.18
N GLY A 9 -25.08 3.67 -6.52
CA GLY A 9 -26.10 3.27 -5.56
C GLY A 9 -27.17 2.39 -6.19
N LEU A 10 -27.63 2.71 -7.42
CA LEU A 10 -28.51 1.83 -8.19
C LEU A 10 -27.84 0.50 -8.54
N PHE A 11 -26.55 0.49 -8.92
CA PHE A 11 -25.82 -0.75 -9.19
C PHE A 11 -25.75 -1.61 -7.92
N TYR A 12 -25.27 -1.06 -6.81
CA TYR A 12 -25.18 -1.77 -5.53
C TYR A 12 -26.55 -2.24 -5.03
N ALA A 13 -27.59 -1.40 -5.12
CA ALA A 13 -28.97 -1.76 -4.76
C ALA A 13 -29.54 -2.88 -5.65
N LYS A 14 -29.26 -2.85 -6.97
CA LYS A 14 -29.67 -3.90 -7.93
C LYS A 14 -29.11 -5.27 -7.56
N PHE A 15 -27.95 -5.32 -6.91
CA PHE A 15 -27.30 -6.56 -6.46
C PHE A 15 -27.39 -6.77 -4.92
N GLN A 16 -28.27 -6.03 -4.23
CA GLN A 16 -28.47 -6.11 -2.77
C GLN A 16 -27.20 -5.92 -1.91
N ILE A 17 -26.20 -5.21 -2.43
CA ILE A 17 -25.00 -4.85 -1.69
C ILE A 17 -25.30 -3.54 -0.95
N SER A 18 -25.49 -3.62 0.37
CA SER A 18 -25.79 -2.44 1.20
C SER A 18 -24.52 -1.82 1.81
N PRO A 19 -24.46 -0.49 2.03
CA PRO A 19 -23.32 0.17 2.66
C PRO A 19 -23.04 -0.38 4.06
N GLY A 20 -24.08 -0.63 4.86
CA GLY A 20 -23.93 -1.19 6.21
C GLY A 20 -23.23 -2.55 6.22
N ARG A 21 -23.45 -3.40 5.21
CA ARG A 21 -22.76 -4.71 5.08
C ARG A 21 -21.31 -4.61 4.60
N LEU A 22 -20.89 -3.49 3.99
CA LEU A 22 -19.49 -3.27 3.60
C LEU A 22 -18.57 -3.05 4.81
N PHE A 23 -19.12 -2.54 5.92
CA PHE A 23 -18.37 -2.11 7.12
C PHE A 23 -18.76 -2.86 8.40
N ALA A 24 -19.77 -3.73 8.35
CA ALA A 24 -20.16 -4.55 9.49
C ALA A 24 -19.14 -5.67 9.73
N SER A 25 -18.55 -5.66 10.93
CA SER A 25 -17.73 -6.75 11.44
C SER A 25 -18.61 -7.94 11.81
N SER A 26 -18.77 -8.89 10.91
CA SER A 26 -19.05 -10.27 11.28
C SER A 26 -18.65 -11.24 10.16
N PRO A 27 -18.12 -12.42 10.52
CA PRO A 27 -17.48 -13.32 9.58
C PRO A 27 -18.58 -13.94 8.73
N PHE A 28 -18.43 -13.89 7.41
CA PHE A 28 -19.36 -14.53 6.49
C PHE A 28 -20.79 -13.97 6.56
N PRO A 29 -21.07 -12.85 5.87
CA PRO A 29 -22.39 -12.74 5.30
C PRO A 29 -22.54 -13.98 4.41
N GLU A 30 -23.56 -14.80 4.67
CA GLU A 30 -24.10 -15.70 3.65
C GLU A 30 -24.02 -14.92 2.34
N GLY A 31 -23.29 -15.47 1.36
CA GLY A 31 -23.17 -14.84 0.07
C GLY A 31 -24.56 -14.35 -0.35
N PRO A 32 -24.70 -13.16 -0.96
CA PRO A 32 -26.02 -12.62 -1.28
C PRO A 32 -26.86 -13.76 -1.83
N HIS A 33 -28.01 -14.09 -1.22
CA HIS A 33 -28.89 -15.16 -1.71
C HIS A 33 -29.05 -14.92 -3.20
N VAL A 34 -28.33 -15.68 -4.02
CA VAL A 34 -28.20 -15.36 -5.44
C VAL A 34 -29.56 -15.71 -6.00
N PRO A 35 -30.41 -14.73 -6.35
CA PRO A 35 -31.72 -15.06 -6.89
C PRO A 35 -31.46 -15.90 -8.14
N ARG A 36 -32.17 -17.03 -8.30
CA ARG A 36 -32.00 -17.97 -9.43
C ARG A 36 -32.07 -17.30 -10.81
N PHE A 37 -32.53 -16.06 -10.88
CA PHE A 37 -32.58 -15.21 -12.06
C PHE A 37 -31.74 -13.94 -11.87
N LEU A 38 -30.42 -14.02 -12.04
CA LEU A 38 -29.61 -12.84 -12.31
C LEU A 38 -29.43 -12.69 -13.82
N PRO A 39 -29.66 -11.49 -14.40
CA PRO A 39 -29.18 -11.16 -15.74
C PRO A 39 -27.68 -11.47 -15.84
N ARG A 40 -27.17 -11.86 -17.03
CA ARG A 40 -25.73 -12.09 -17.26
C ARG A 40 -24.91 -11.02 -16.54
N LEU A 41 -24.13 -11.44 -15.53
CA LEU A 41 -23.32 -10.49 -14.76
C LEU A 41 -22.37 -9.76 -15.71
N PRO A 42 -22.19 -8.43 -15.53
CA PRO A 42 -21.28 -7.69 -16.38
C PRO A 42 -19.88 -8.34 -16.35
N PRO A 43 -19.20 -8.40 -17.50
CA PRO A 43 -17.86 -8.94 -17.54
C PRO A 43 -16.91 -8.08 -16.71
N VAL A 44 -15.85 -8.70 -16.18
CA VAL A 44 -14.76 -7.98 -15.52
C VAL A 44 -14.00 -7.21 -16.59
N ARG A 45 -13.80 -5.90 -16.37
CA ARG A 45 -13.12 -5.04 -17.34
C ARG A 45 -11.62 -5.16 -17.16
N VAL A 46 -10.88 -5.60 -18.16
CA VAL A 46 -9.42 -5.82 -18.01
C VAL A 46 -8.63 -4.56 -18.38
N LEU A 47 -8.76 -4.11 -19.63
CA LEU A 47 -7.89 -3.08 -20.19
C LEU A 47 -7.93 -1.75 -19.43
N GLY A 48 -9.14 -1.24 -19.14
CA GLY A 48 -9.33 0.05 -18.46
C GLY A 48 -8.70 0.09 -17.06
N PRO A 49 -9.06 -0.84 -16.16
CA PRO A 49 -8.43 -0.98 -14.84
C PRO A 49 -6.91 -1.17 -14.91
N THR A 50 -6.40 -2.00 -15.81
CA THR A 50 -4.95 -2.23 -15.96
C THR A 50 -4.21 -0.96 -16.33
N LEU A 51 -4.64 -0.26 -17.40
CA LEU A 51 -4.01 0.99 -17.82
C LEU A 51 -4.08 2.06 -16.72
N TRP A 52 -5.22 2.14 -16.02
CA TRP A 52 -5.40 3.07 -14.92
C TRP A 52 -4.43 2.77 -13.77
N CYS A 53 -4.31 1.51 -13.34
CA CYS A 53 -3.40 1.11 -12.27
C CYS A 53 -1.93 1.33 -12.63
N LEU A 54 -1.50 0.97 -13.84
CA LEU A 54 -0.12 1.20 -14.29
C LEU A 54 0.22 2.69 -14.31
N THR A 55 -0.72 3.52 -14.79
CA THR A 55 -0.56 4.99 -14.79
C THR A 55 -0.52 5.54 -13.36
N ALA A 56 -1.47 5.13 -12.50
CA ALA A 56 -1.56 5.61 -11.13
C ALA A 56 -0.34 5.20 -10.29
N ALA A 57 0.08 3.93 -10.37
CA ALA A 57 1.27 3.44 -9.68
C ALA A 57 2.53 4.16 -10.15
N SER A 58 2.69 4.38 -11.46
CA SER A 58 3.84 5.13 -12.02
C SER A 58 3.82 6.59 -11.58
N ALA A 59 2.65 7.24 -11.62
CA ALA A 59 2.50 8.63 -11.20
C ALA A 59 2.83 8.83 -9.71
N VAL A 60 2.35 7.92 -8.86
CA VAL A 60 2.69 7.90 -7.43
C VAL A 60 4.19 7.71 -7.24
N TYR A 61 4.77 6.70 -7.88
CA TYR A 61 6.18 6.36 -7.70
C TYR A 61 7.10 7.50 -8.17
N LEU A 62 6.88 8.03 -9.38
CA LEU A 62 7.64 9.16 -9.92
C LEU A 62 7.36 10.47 -9.16
N GLY A 63 6.13 10.68 -8.70
CA GLY A 63 5.76 11.85 -7.89
C GLY A 63 6.49 11.88 -6.55
N CYS A 64 6.57 10.74 -5.87
CA CYS A 64 7.36 10.61 -4.64
C CYS A 64 8.86 10.81 -4.89
N ALA A 65 9.41 10.25 -5.96
CA ALA A 65 10.81 10.44 -6.33
C ALA A 65 11.11 11.92 -6.64
N ALA A 66 10.23 12.59 -7.39
CA ALA A 66 10.32 14.00 -7.69
C ALA A 66 10.23 14.86 -6.42
N TYR A 67 9.30 14.57 -5.52
CA TYR A 67 9.19 15.27 -4.24
C TYR A 67 10.49 15.16 -3.43
N GLU A 68 11.05 13.96 -3.30
CA GLU A 68 12.29 13.76 -2.55
C GLU A 68 13.46 14.52 -3.18
N VAL A 69 13.64 14.42 -4.50
CA VAL A 69 14.70 15.16 -5.22
C VAL A 69 14.58 16.67 -5.02
N ARG A 70 13.36 17.23 -5.15
CA ARG A 70 13.14 18.66 -4.93
C ARG A 70 13.50 19.07 -3.51
N HIS A 71 13.11 18.26 -2.54
CA HIS A 71 13.42 18.49 -1.13
C HIS A 71 14.93 18.41 -0.85
N ASP A 72 15.61 17.40 -1.39
CA ASP A 72 17.05 17.21 -1.20
C ASP A 72 17.87 18.33 -1.85
N VAL A 73 17.48 18.78 -3.05
CA VAL A 73 18.11 19.95 -3.70
C VAL A 73 17.90 21.20 -2.87
N ALA A 74 16.71 21.42 -2.30
CA ALA A 74 16.45 22.59 -1.47
C ALA A 74 17.33 22.60 -0.21
N ILE A 75 17.52 21.45 0.43
CA ILE A 75 18.44 21.29 1.57
C ILE A 75 19.89 21.54 1.15
N LEU A 76 20.30 21.05 -0.01
CA LEU A 76 21.68 21.21 -0.46
C LEU A 76 21.96 22.68 -0.83
N LYS A 77 21.01 23.36 -1.50
CA LYS A 77 21.10 24.79 -1.82
C LYS A 77 21.19 25.67 -0.58
N SER A 78 20.54 25.31 0.53
CA SER A 78 20.64 26.09 1.77
C SER A 78 21.98 25.96 2.48
N ARG A 79 22.80 24.97 2.11
CA ARG A 79 24.14 24.71 2.69
C ARG A 79 25.29 25.18 1.80
N LEU A 80 25.04 25.43 0.53
CA LEU A 80 26.06 25.82 -0.45
C LEU A 80 25.99 27.31 -0.78
N PRO A 81 27.10 27.92 -1.25
CA PRO A 81 27.09 29.29 -1.74
C PRO A 81 26.06 29.52 -2.85
N ALA A 82 25.52 30.73 -2.91
CA ALA A 82 24.60 31.11 -3.97
C ALA A 82 25.27 30.96 -5.36
N GLY A 83 24.58 30.33 -6.31
CA GLY A 83 25.08 30.11 -7.66
C GLY A 83 25.86 28.80 -7.87
N THR A 84 26.09 27.99 -6.83
CA THR A 84 26.70 26.66 -7.00
C THR A 84 25.79 25.74 -7.82
N SER A 85 26.34 25.16 -8.89
CA SER A 85 25.65 24.14 -9.68
C SER A 85 25.61 22.81 -8.94
N ILE A 86 24.43 22.25 -8.77
CA ILE A 86 24.23 20.94 -8.12
C ILE A 86 24.13 19.86 -9.20
N SER A 87 24.91 18.80 -9.06
CA SER A 87 24.78 17.56 -9.82
C SER A 87 23.94 16.53 -9.04
N TYR A 88 23.49 15.47 -9.72
CA TYR A 88 22.78 14.39 -9.03
C TYR A 88 23.67 13.65 -8.03
N ASP A 89 24.96 13.53 -8.34
CA ASP A 89 25.91 12.81 -7.50
C ASP A 89 26.17 13.56 -6.17
N ASP A 90 26.08 14.90 -6.17
CA ASP A 90 26.14 15.72 -4.96
C ASP A 90 24.97 15.43 -4.00
N ILE A 91 23.77 15.16 -4.55
CA ILE A 91 22.59 14.77 -3.78
C ILE A 91 22.83 13.42 -3.11
N GLY A 92 23.35 12.45 -3.86
CA GLY A 92 23.66 11.10 -3.35
C GLY A 92 24.67 11.13 -2.22
N ALA A 93 25.79 11.85 -2.40
CA ALA A 93 26.85 11.97 -1.40
C ALA A 93 26.36 12.60 -0.08
N SER A 94 25.53 13.65 -0.18
CA SER A 94 24.90 14.30 0.98
C SER A 94 23.99 13.33 1.75
N LYS A 95 23.20 12.52 1.02
CA LYS A 95 22.25 11.58 1.62
C LYS A 95 22.94 10.42 2.35
N VAL A 96 23.97 9.83 1.74
CA VAL A 96 24.79 8.78 2.38
C VAL A 96 25.38 9.28 3.70
N THR A 97 25.95 10.49 3.69
CA THR A 97 26.52 11.10 4.90
C THR A 97 25.46 11.33 5.99
N SER A 98 24.27 11.78 5.60
CA SER A 98 23.14 11.99 6.51
C SER A 98 22.62 10.68 7.11
N TRP A 99 22.46 9.65 6.28
CA TRP A 99 22.00 8.33 6.71
C TRP A 99 23.01 7.66 7.65
N ILE A 100 24.31 7.71 7.34
CA ILE A 100 25.35 7.23 8.25
C ILE A 100 25.25 7.93 9.61
N ARG A 101 25.14 9.26 9.62
CA ARG A 101 25.02 10.04 10.85
C ARG A 101 23.79 9.65 11.68
N SER A 102 22.64 9.41 11.05
CA SER A 102 21.42 9.03 11.77
C SER A 102 21.54 7.65 12.42
N VAL A 103 22.19 6.70 11.75
CA VAL A 103 22.45 5.36 12.29
C VAL A 103 23.36 5.40 13.53
N TYR A 104 24.38 6.27 13.54
CA TYR A 104 25.30 6.38 14.68
C TYR A 104 24.77 7.25 15.83
N SER A 105 24.00 8.30 15.52
CA SER A 105 23.42 9.20 16.53
C SER A 105 22.43 8.49 17.47
N GLU A 106 21.64 7.53 16.97
CA GLU A 106 20.69 6.77 17.81
C GLU A 106 21.35 5.72 18.71
N ARG A 107 22.62 5.34 18.48
CA ARG A 107 23.35 4.38 19.34
C ARG A 107 23.84 5.02 20.66
N GLY A 108 23.83 6.35 20.76
CA GLY A 108 24.41 7.11 21.88
C GLY A 108 23.44 7.77 22.87
N SER A 109 22.13 7.88 22.57
CA SER A 109 21.20 8.63 23.42
C SER A 109 20.42 7.71 24.39
N ARG A 110 20.73 7.82 25.68
CA ARG A 110 19.86 7.38 26.79
C ARG A 110 18.88 8.52 27.12
N LEU A 111 17.59 8.19 27.20
CA LEU A 111 16.38 9.00 27.44
C LEU A 111 15.59 9.43 26.18
N PRO A 112 14.33 8.96 26.03
CA PRO A 112 13.46 9.36 24.93
C PRO A 112 12.72 10.66 25.30
N ASP A 113 13.05 11.72 24.59
CA ASP A 113 12.25 12.95 24.53
C ASP A 113 11.04 12.67 23.61
N ILE A 114 9.99 12.06 24.16
CA ILE A 114 8.87 11.46 23.40
C ILE A 114 7.96 12.51 22.72
N LEU A 115 8.03 13.77 23.15
CA LEU A 115 7.10 14.82 22.73
C LEU A 115 7.72 15.92 21.85
N SER A 116 9.05 15.95 21.68
CA SER A 116 9.77 17.04 20.97
C SER A 116 10.50 16.59 19.69
N GLN A 117 10.55 15.30 19.36
CA GLN A 117 11.28 14.84 18.18
C GLN A 117 10.46 14.98 16.89
N ASP A 118 10.97 15.82 16.00
CA ASP A 118 10.55 15.89 14.61
C ASP A 118 10.66 14.48 14.00
N LEU A 119 9.51 13.82 13.76
CA LEU A 119 9.47 12.43 13.28
C LEU A 119 10.36 12.27 12.04
N SER A 120 11.07 11.15 11.93
CA SER A 120 11.81 10.83 10.70
C SER A 120 10.88 10.89 9.49
N SER A 121 11.42 11.18 8.30
CA SER A 121 10.62 11.27 7.05
C SER A 121 9.71 10.03 6.87
N SER A 122 10.25 8.84 7.09
CA SER A 122 9.48 7.58 7.11
C SER A 122 8.49 7.47 8.27
N GLY A 123 8.83 7.95 9.46
CA GLY A 123 7.90 8.03 10.59
C GLY A 123 6.68 8.90 10.31
N LYS A 124 6.86 10.05 9.63
CA LYS A 124 5.76 10.93 9.18
C LYS A 124 4.85 10.19 8.20
N VAL A 125 5.41 9.46 7.23
CA VAL A 125 4.65 8.67 6.26
C VAL A 125 3.89 7.52 6.92
N ILE A 126 4.52 6.78 7.82
CA ILE A 126 3.87 5.66 8.53
C ILE A 126 2.70 6.19 9.35
N THR A 127 2.94 7.22 10.17
CA THR A 127 1.91 7.81 11.04
C THR A 127 0.79 8.46 10.23
N GLY A 128 1.14 9.19 9.18
CA GLY A 128 0.17 9.81 8.27
C GLY A 128 -0.69 8.79 7.54
N THR A 129 -0.11 7.66 7.13
CA THR A 129 -0.86 6.55 6.51
C THR A 129 -1.84 5.94 7.51
N ILE A 130 -1.41 5.69 8.75
CA ILE A 130 -2.29 5.17 9.81
C ILE A 130 -3.43 6.16 10.10
N ALA A 131 -3.10 7.44 10.28
CA ALA A 131 -4.07 8.50 10.52
C ALA A 131 -5.09 8.63 9.38
N ALA A 132 -4.65 8.56 8.12
CA ALA A 132 -5.54 8.58 6.97
C ALA A 132 -6.52 7.41 6.97
N ASN A 133 -6.06 6.20 7.29
CA ASN A 133 -6.92 5.01 7.38
C ASN A 133 -7.93 5.11 8.53
N LEU A 134 -7.49 5.58 9.71
CA LEU A 134 -8.37 5.82 10.85
C LEU A 134 -9.44 6.87 10.51
N GLY A 135 -9.03 7.98 9.90
CA GLY A 135 -9.94 9.07 9.51
C GLY A 135 -10.95 8.65 8.45
N ILE A 136 -10.51 7.89 7.43
CA ILE A 136 -11.41 7.36 6.39
C ILE A 136 -12.38 6.33 6.98
N PHE A 137 -11.91 5.47 7.89
CA PHE A 137 -12.78 4.54 8.59
C PHE A 137 -13.85 5.29 9.40
N ALA A 138 -13.44 6.26 10.23
CA ALA A 138 -14.37 7.08 11.02
C ALA A 138 -15.38 7.83 10.13
N ALA A 139 -14.93 8.41 9.01
CA ALA A 139 -15.80 9.08 8.04
C ALA A 139 -16.81 8.12 7.40
N CYS A 140 -16.38 6.90 7.03
CA CYS A 140 -17.28 5.88 6.50
C CYS A 140 -18.25 5.35 7.57
N SER A 141 -17.84 5.26 8.83
CA SER A 141 -18.73 4.91 9.94
C SER A 141 -19.81 5.97 10.18
N ALA A 142 -19.43 7.26 10.12
CA ALA A 142 -20.36 8.38 10.29
C ALA A 142 -21.29 8.55 9.07
N VAL A 143 -20.76 8.34 7.85
CA VAL A 143 -21.50 8.47 6.61
C VAL A 143 -21.28 7.21 5.74
N PRO A 144 -22.06 6.14 5.95
CA PRO A 144 -21.87 4.84 5.29
C PRO A 144 -21.81 4.90 3.75
N LEU A 145 -22.50 5.87 3.14
CA LEU A 145 -22.46 6.08 1.68
C LEU A 145 -21.07 6.44 1.15
N LEU A 146 -20.19 7.03 1.97
CA LEU A 146 -18.80 7.29 1.58
C LEU A 146 -18.05 6.01 1.25
N GLY A 147 -18.45 4.88 1.84
CA GLY A 147 -17.83 3.59 1.61
C GLY A 147 -17.83 3.11 0.17
N TYR A 148 -18.78 3.55 -0.67
CA TYR A 148 -18.77 3.25 -2.12
C TYR A 148 -17.60 3.88 -2.88
N HIS A 149 -16.88 4.81 -2.26
CA HIS A 149 -15.65 5.40 -2.77
C HIS A 149 -14.39 4.66 -2.29
N PHE A 150 -14.51 3.82 -1.26
CA PHE A 150 -13.39 3.07 -0.65
C PHE A 150 -13.58 1.55 -0.75
N ALA A 151 -14.58 1.09 -1.50
CA ALA A 151 -14.77 -0.31 -1.87
C ALA A 151 -14.66 -0.45 -3.39
N HIS A 152 -13.74 -1.31 -3.83
CA HIS A 152 -13.57 -1.64 -5.23
C HIS A 152 -14.50 -2.78 -5.64
N LEU A 153 -15.21 -2.61 -6.74
CA LEU A 153 -16.09 -3.64 -7.29
C LEU A 153 -15.62 -4.00 -8.70
N PRO A 154 -15.25 -5.27 -8.98
CA PRO A 154 -14.69 -5.64 -10.28
C PRO A 154 -15.64 -5.42 -11.46
N SER A 155 -16.94 -5.64 -11.25
CA SER A 155 -17.98 -5.37 -12.25
C SER A 155 -18.34 -3.89 -12.37
N GLY A 156 -17.85 -3.03 -11.47
CA GLY A 156 -18.13 -1.60 -11.45
C GLY A 156 -17.24 -0.82 -12.42
N SER A 157 -17.60 0.45 -12.69
CA SER A 157 -16.90 1.31 -13.65
C SER A 157 -15.74 2.16 -13.07
N ALA A 158 -15.64 2.23 -11.75
CA ALA A 158 -14.84 3.26 -11.05
C ALA A 158 -13.40 2.82 -10.76
N ASN A 159 -12.49 3.00 -11.72
CA ASN A 159 -11.11 2.55 -11.59
C ASN A 159 -10.35 3.20 -10.42
N TYR A 160 -10.66 4.43 -10.02
CA TYR A 160 -10.02 5.08 -8.86
C TYR A 160 -10.17 4.30 -7.55
N THR A 161 -11.19 3.45 -7.46
CA THR A 161 -11.39 2.58 -6.29
C THR A 161 -10.30 1.53 -6.15
N LEU A 162 -9.51 1.24 -7.19
CA LEU A 162 -8.32 0.39 -7.08
C LEU A 162 -7.23 1.01 -6.19
N PHE A 163 -7.18 2.35 -6.11
CA PHE A 163 -6.31 3.07 -5.18
C PHE A 163 -7.03 3.34 -3.86
N THR A 164 -8.22 3.95 -3.89
CA THR A 164 -8.87 4.37 -2.64
C THR A 164 -9.31 3.19 -1.79
N SER A 165 -9.54 1.99 -2.35
CA SER A 165 -9.83 0.80 -1.56
C SER A 165 -8.72 0.40 -0.58
N MET A 166 -7.49 0.84 -0.81
CA MET A 166 -6.39 0.68 0.14
C MET A 166 -6.65 1.34 1.49
N PHE A 167 -7.62 2.27 1.56
CA PHE A 167 -7.94 3.02 2.77
C PHE A 167 -9.28 2.63 3.42
N GLY A 168 -10.13 1.87 2.72
CA GLY A 168 -11.40 1.37 3.25
C GLY A 168 -11.22 0.11 4.08
N HIS A 169 -11.93 -0.04 5.20
CA HIS A 169 -11.83 -1.23 6.07
C HIS A 169 -13.20 -1.76 6.50
N ALA A 170 -13.42 -3.06 6.38
CA ALA A 170 -14.69 -3.73 6.70
C ALA A 170 -15.00 -3.92 8.21
N GLY A 171 -14.36 -3.15 9.09
CA GLY A 171 -14.58 -3.21 10.54
C GLY A 171 -13.33 -2.89 11.37
N LEU A 172 -13.51 -2.73 12.68
CA LEU A 172 -12.45 -2.28 13.59
C LEU A 172 -11.30 -3.29 13.72
N MET A 173 -11.60 -4.60 13.81
CA MET A 173 -10.55 -5.62 13.87
C MET A 173 -9.72 -5.67 12.59
N HIS A 174 -10.37 -5.56 11.43
CA HIS A 174 -9.67 -5.54 10.14
C HIS A 174 -8.75 -4.31 10.04
N LEU A 175 -9.22 -3.13 10.46
CA LEU A 175 -8.40 -1.93 10.55
C LEU A 175 -7.25 -2.10 11.56
N GLY A 176 -7.54 -2.60 12.75
CA GLY A 176 -6.57 -2.81 13.83
C GLY A 176 -5.41 -3.70 13.40
N PHE A 177 -5.70 -4.87 12.82
CA PHE A 177 -4.66 -5.77 12.33
C PHE A 177 -3.83 -5.17 11.19
N ASN A 178 -4.47 -4.47 10.24
CA ASN A 178 -3.73 -3.81 9.15
C ASN A 178 -2.78 -2.74 9.66
N MET A 179 -3.27 -1.85 10.54
CA MET A 179 -2.45 -0.75 11.06
C MET A 179 -1.36 -1.25 11.99
N TYR A 180 -1.66 -2.28 12.80
CA TYR A 180 -0.67 -2.95 13.65
C TYR A 180 0.44 -3.60 12.82
N ALA A 181 0.09 -4.40 11.82
CA ALA A 181 1.07 -5.04 10.94
C ALA A 181 1.87 -4.00 10.16
N PHE A 182 1.21 -3.01 9.56
CA PHE A 182 1.89 -1.93 8.84
C PHE A 182 2.91 -1.21 9.74
N TYR A 183 2.50 -0.77 10.92
CA TYR A 183 3.39 -0.09 11.87
C TYR A 183 4.58 -0.98 12.28
N SER A 184 4.32 -2.24 12.59
CA SER A 184 5.33 -3.18 13.11
C SER A 184 6.40 -3.51 12.07
N PHE A 185 6.02 -3.71 10.81
CA PHE A 185 6.94 -4.10 9.74
C PHE A 185 7.53 -2.90 8.99
N ALA A 186 6.75 -1.83 8.77
CA ALA A 186 7.24 -0.68 7.99
C ALA A 186 8.33 0.10 8.73
N ARG A 187 8.30 0.18 10.06
CA ARG A 187 9.30 0.91 10.85
C ARG A 187 10.72 0.37 10.73
N PRO A 188 10.98 -0.94 10.96
CA PRO A 188 12.31 -1.51 10.72
C PRO A 188 12.63 -1.54 9.24
N LEU A 189 11.68 -1.87 8.37
CA LEU A 189 11.90 -1.90 6.91
C LEU A 189 12.36 -0.53 6.37
N ALA A 190 11.76 0.55 6.84
CA ALA A 190 12.13 1.91 6.42
C ALA A 190 13.58 2.25 6.72
N ARG A 191 14.17 1.68 7.80
CA ARG A 191 15.58 1.91 8.18
C ARG A 191 16.55 0.96 7.48
N SER A 192 16.06 0.01 6.70
CA SER A 192 16.91 -0.94 6.00
C SER A 192 17.77 -0.25 4.94
N LYS A 193 18.79 -0.96 4.44
CA LYS A 193 19.61 -0.48 3.31
C LYS A 193 18.80 -0.24 2.04
N THR A 194 17.62 -0.87 1.91
CA THR A 194 16.75 -0.68 0.74
C THR A 194 16.05 0.67 0.76
N PHE A 195 15.67 1.17 1.94
CA PHE A 195 14.85 2.39 2.07
C PHE A 195 15.60 3.58 2.68
N GLU A 196 16.72 3.36 3.36
CA GLU A 196 17.62 4.40 3.89
C GLU A 196 16.92 5.47 4.77
N GLY A 197 15.82 5.11 5.42
CA GLY A 197 14.99 6.02 6.22
C GLY A 197 14.07 6.94 5.41
N SER A 198 14.08 6.85 4.08
CA SER A 198 13.30 7.69 3.17
C SER A 198 11.80 7.43 3.29
N GLY A 199 11.06 8.47 3.71
CA GLY A 199 9.60 8.42 3.70
C GLY A 199 9.01 8.41 2.28
N SER A 200 9.59 9.18 1.36
CA SER A 200 9.12 9.23 -0.03
C SER A 200 9.31 7.89 -0.74
N HIS A 201 10.43 7.22 -0.50
CA HIS A 201 10.67 5.87 -1.05
C HIS A 201 9.69 4.85 -0.48
N LEU A 202 9.49 4.86 0.84
CA LEU A 202 8.52 3.98 1.49
C LEU A 202 7.09 4.24 0.99
N ALA A 203 6.69 5.50 0.84
CA ALA A 203 5.39 5.88 0.30
C ALA A 203 5.22 5.41 -1.16
N ALA A 204 6.23 5.65 -2.00
CA ALA A 204 6.25 5.20 -3.39
C ALA A 204 6.05 3.69 -3.48
N PHE A 205 6.82 2.93 -2.70
CA PHE A 205 6.75 1.48 -2.64
C PHE A 205 5.38 1.00 -2.14
N TYR A 206 4.92 1.46 -0.97
CA TYR A 206 3.68 0.99 -0.35
C TYR A 206 2.45 1.29 -1.22
N LEU A 207 2.35 2.52 -1.74
CA LEU A 207 1.20 2.93 -2.54
C LEU A 207 1.20 2.28 -3.92
N SER A 208 2.34 2.20 -4.62
CA SER A 208 2.40 1.55 -5.93
C SER A 208 2.15 0.05 -5.86
N THR A 209 2.77 -0.66 -4.92
CA THR A 209 2.54 -2.10 -4.73
C THR A 209 1.12 -2.40 -4.26
N GLY A 210 0.52 -1.54 -3.43
CA GLY A 210 -0.89 -1.66 -3.05
C GLY A 210 -1.85 -1.49 -4.25
N ILE A 211 -1.60 -0.52 -5.14
CA ILE A 211 -2.39 -0.36 -6.39
C ILE A 211 -2.28 -1.62 -7.27
N LEU A 212 -1.07 -2.18 -7.40
CA LEU A 212 -0.83 -3.40 -8.18
C LEU A 212 -1.47 -4.64 -7.53
N ALA A 213 -1.46 -4.72 -6.19
CA ALA A 213 -2.16 -5.76 -5.45
C ALA A 213 -3.70 -5.68 -5.66
N SER A 214 -4.26 -4.47 -5.62
CA SER A 214 -5.68 -4.23 -5.97
C SER A 214 -5.99 -4.67 -7.40
N LEU A 215 -5.09 -4.41 -8.35
CA LEU A 215 -5.23 -4.89 -9.73
C LEU A 215 -5.20 -6.42 -9.80
N ALA A 216 -4.29 -7.08 -9.08
CA ALA A 216 -4.23 -8.54 -9.04
C ALA A 216 -5.54 -9.15 -8.51
N GLN A 217 -6.10 -8.59 -7.44
CA GLN A 217 -7.41 -8.99 -6.92
C GLN A 217 -8.54 -8.76 -7.92
N HIS A 218 -8.51 -7.64 -8.64
CA HIS A 218 -9.46 -7.34 -9.71
C HIS A 218 -9.38 -8.41 -10.83
N LEU A 219 -8.18 -8.71 -11.32
CA LEU A 219 -7.98 -9.68 -12.39
C LEU A 219 -8.31 -11.11 -11.95
N ALA A 220 -8.09 -11.46 -10.68
CA ALA A 220 -8.49 -12.76 -10.13
C ALA A 220 -10.02 -12.99 -10.22
N SER A 221 -10.83 -11.93 -10.25
CA SER A 221 -12.29 -12.06 -10.43
C SER A 221 -12.72 -12.49 -11.85
N ILE A 222 -11.79 -12.57 -12.80
CA ILE A 222 -12.02 -13.14 -14.15
C ILE A 222 -12.22 -14.65 -14.08
N TRP A 223 -11.59 -15.31 -13.09
CA TRP A 223 -11.67 -16.76 -12.86
C TRP A 223 -13.14 -17.23 -12.84
N PRO A 224 -13.48 -18.47 -13.28
CA PRO A 224 -14.86 -18.93 -13.52
C PRO A 224 -15.72 -19.14 -12.25
N ASN A 225 -15.68 -18.21 -11.29
CA ASN A 225 -16.69 -18.05 -10.28
C ASN A 225 -17.38 -16.68 -10.44
N PRO A 226 -18.57 -16.62 -11.08
CA PRO A 226 -19.26 -15.36 -11.36
C PRO A 226 -19.59 -14.54 -10.11
N VAL A 227 -19.68 -15.17 -8.93
CA VAL A 227 -19.96 -14.48 -7.66
C VAL A 227 -18.83 -13.50 -7.29
N LEU A 228 -17.57 -13.81 -7.63
CA LEU A 228 -16.41 -12.95 -7.33
C LEU A 228 -16.49 -11.57 -7.97
N ARG A 229 -17.25 -11.43 -9.07
CA ARG A 229 -17.43 -10.15 -9.78
C ARG A 229 -18.22 -9.14 -8.98
N LEU A 230 -19.03 -9.62 -8.02
CA LEU A 230 -19.88 -8.81 -7.16
C LEU A 230 -19.36 -8.68 -5.73
N VAL A 231 -18.20 -9.25 -5.41
CA VAL A 231 -17.60 -9.14 -4.07
C VAL A 231 -16.75 -7.87 -4.03
N PRO A 232 -17.14 -6.87 -3.22
CA PRO A 232 -16.33 -5.67 -3.06
C PRO A 232 -15.05 -5.98 -2.29
N SER A 233 -13.92 -5.41 -2.72
CA SER A 233 -12.65 -5.48 -2.01
C SER A 233 -12.28 -4.11 -1.41
N LEU A 234 -11.81 -4.14 -0.16
CA LEU A 234 -11.33 -2.98 0.59
C LEU A 234 -10.35 -3.45 1.66
N GLY A 235 -9.30 -2.67 1.89
CA GLY A 235 -8.29 -2.93 2.91
C GLY A 235 -6.89 -2.51 2.46
N ALA A 236 -6.08 -2.08 3.43
CA ALA A 236 -4.65 -1.81 3.22
C ALA A 236 -3.82 -3.08 2.97
N SER A 237 -4.40 -4.25 3.18
CA SER A 237 -3.70 -5.53 3.35
C SER A 237 -2.81 -5.93 2.17
N GLY A 238 -3.19 -5.61 0.93
CA GLY A 238 -2.32 -5.84 -0.24
C GLY A 238 -0.99 -5.08 -0.15
N GLY A 239 -1.03 -3.80 0.25
CA GLY A 239 0.17 -2.99 0.49
C GLY A 239 0.93 -3.42 1.75
N VAL A 240 0.20 -3.82 2.81
CA VAL A 240 0.82 -4.39 4.03
C VAL A 240 1.57 -5.68 3.71
N MET A 241 1.02 -6.55 2.86
CA MET A 241 1.69 -7.78 2.43
C MET A 241 2.95 -7.48 1.60
N ALA A 242 2.98 -6.39 0.82
CA ALA A 242 4.22 -5.94 0.19
C ALA A 242 5.28 -5.53 1.23
N VAL A 243 4.88 -4.80 2.27
CA VAL A 243 5.78 -4.47 3.39
C VAL A 243 6.27 -5.73 4.11
N VAL A 244 5.40 -6.70 4.37
CA VAL A 244 5.76 -7.98 4.99
C VAL A 244 6.72 -8.78 4.12
N GLY A 245 6.46 -8.88 2.81
CA GLY A 245 7.34 -9.56 1.86
C GLY A 245 8.73 -8.93 1.78
N ALA A 246 8.78 -7.61 1.69
CA ALA A 246 10.04 -6.87 1.72
C ALA A 246 10.78 -7.04 3.06
N PHE A 247 10.06 -7.00 4.19
CA PHE A 247 10.63 -7.23 5.52
C PHE A 247 11.23 -8.63 5.64
N GLY A 248 10.49 -9.68 5.26
CA GLY A 248 10.96 -11.06 5.33
C GLY A 248 12.22 -11.31 4.50
N MET A 249 12.31 -10.70 3.31
CA MET A 249 13.53 -10.77 2.48
C MET A 249 14.70 -9.94 3.04
N THR A 250 14.41 -8.88 3.80
CA THR A 250 15.45 -8.00 4.39
C THR A 250 16.00 -8.56 5.70
N TYR A 251 15.14 -9.19 6.50
CA TYR A 251 15.45 -9.68 7.85
C TYR A 251 14.96 -11.13 8.03
N PRO A 252 15.51 -12.12 7.31
CA PRO A 252 14.99 -13.48 7.25
C PRO A 252 14.91 -14.19 8.61
N ASP A 253 15.87 -13.90 9.49
CA ASP A 253 15.98 -14.51 10.83
C ASP A 253 15.28 -13.70 11.93
N ALA A 254 14.65 -12.56 11.59
CA ALA A 254 13.99 -11.75 12.61
C ALA A 254 12.81 -12.52 13.22
N PRO A 255 12.69 -12.56 14.56
CA PRO A 255 11.60 -13.26 15.21
C PRO A 255 10.29 -12.48 15.01
N ILE A 256 9.32 -13.10 14.33
CA ILE A 256 7.96 -12.59 14.20
C ILE A 256 7.08 -13.33 15.20
N GLY A 257 6.54 -12.61 16.17
CA GLY A 257 5.57 -13.12 17.13
C GLY A 257 4.18 -13.25 16.52
N ILE A 258 3.44 -14.27 16.94
CA ILE A 258 2.00 -14.38 16.64
C ILE A 258 1.22 -13.62 17.71
N VAL A 259 0.31 -12.74 17.28
CA VAL A 259 -0.49 -11.95 18.23
C VAL A 259 -1.26 -12.89 19.16
N PHE A 260 -1.15 -12.66 20.48
CA PHE A 260 -1.76 -13.46 21.57
C PHE A 260 -1.19 -14.85 21.82
N ILE A 261 -0.15 -15.28 21.10
CA ILE A 261 0.54 -16.55 21.36
C ILE A 261 2.01 -16.23 21.69
N PRO A 262 2.55 -16.68 22.84
CA PRO A 262 3.93 -16.39 23.23
C PRO A 262 4.94 -17.27 22.47
N VAL A 263 4.80 -17.34 21.14
CA VAL A 263 5.69 -18.05 20.22
C VAL A 263 6.07 -17.11 19.08
N SER A 264 7.31 -17.24 18.63
CA SER A 264 7.84 -16.50 17.49
C SER A 264 8.53 -17.44 16.52
N PHE A 265 8.42 -17.12 15.24
CA PHE A 265 9.08 -17.86 14.17
C PHE A 265 9.98 -16.93 13.36
N PRO A 266 11.03 -17.45 12.70
CA PRO A 266 11.83 -16.66 11.76
C PRO A 266 10.94 -16.04 10.67
N ALA A 267 11.23 -14.80 10.30
CA ALA A 267 10.45 -14.05 9.31
C ALA A 267 10.34 -14.78 7.97
N GLN A 268 11.42 -15.45 7.54
CA GLN A 268 11.44 -16.25 6.32
C GLN A 268 10.42 -17.40 6.36
N SER A 269 10.29 -18.07 7.52
CA SER A 269 9.32 -19.16 7.71
C SER A 269 7.88 -18.64 7.71
N VAL A 270 7.64 -17.50 8.37
CA VAL A 270 6.32 -16.85 8.36
C VAL A 270 5.96 -16.40 6.94
N LEU A 271 6.91 -15.83 6.20
CA LEU A 271 6.72 -15.43 4.81
C LEU A 271 6.30 -16.61 3.92
N ALA A 272 7.00 -17.76 4.04
CA ALA A 272 6.65 -18.98 3.32
C ALA A 272 5.27 -19.51 3.70
N ALA A 273 4.95 -19.55 5.00
CA ALA A 273 3.66 -20.01 5.50
C ALA A 273 2.51 -19.12 5.00
N VAL A 274 2.67 -17.79 5.03
CA VAL A 274 1.70 -16.84 4.50
C VAL A 274 1.55 -17.03 2.99
N ALA A 275 2.65 -17.14 2.23
CA ALA A 275 2.57 -17.38 0.79
C ALA A 275 1.78 -18.65 0.44
N LEU A 276 2.03 -19.75 1.15
CA LEU A 276 1.30 -21.01 0.99
C LEU A 276 -0.18 -20.88 1.35
N PHE A 277 -0.49 -20.21 2.46
CA PHE A 277 -1.86 -19.95 2.89
C PHE A 277 -2.64 -19.12 1.85
N GLU A 278 -2.03 -18.06 1.33
CA GLU A 278 -2.65 -17.19 0.34
C GLU A 278 -2.83 -17.91 -1.01
N ALA A 279 -1.86 -18.72 -1.43
CA ALA A 279 -1.99 -19.55 -2.63
C ALA A 279 -3.09 -20.62 -2.48
N TYR A 280 -3.13 -21.30 -1.33
CA TYR A 280 -4.20 -22.26 -1.01
C TYR A 280 -5.57 -21.58 -1.05
N GLY A 281 -5.71 -20.42 -0.41
CA GLY A 281 -6.94 -19.64 -0.39
C GLY A 281 -7.39 -19.19 -1.79
N LEU A 282 -6.44 -18.78 -2.65
CA LEU A 282 -6.72 -18.33 -4.01
C LEU A 282 -7.25 -19.46 -4.91
N PHE A 283 -6.67 -20.66 -4.84
CA PHE A 283 -6.98 -21.75 -5.78
C PHE A 283 -7.98 -22.78 -5.23
N ILE A 284 -7.99 -23.02 -3.92
CA ILE A 284 -8.69 -24.13 -3.28
C ILE A 284 -9.72 -23.64 -2.26
N GLY A 285 -9.37 -22.64 -1.43
CA GLY A 285 -10.15 -22.16 -0.29
C GLY A 285 -11.38 -21.31 -0.64
N LYS A 286 -12.33 -21.85 -1.42
CA LYS A 286 -13.53 -21.13 -1.91
C LYS A 286 -14.42 -20.50 -0.82
N TRP A 287 -14.30 -20.97 0.43
CA TRP A 287 -15.04 -20.47 1.59
C TRP A 287 -14.33 -19.30 2.30
N MET A 288 -13.05 -19.09 2.02
CA MET A 288 -12.23 -18.06 2.65
C MET A 288 -12.29 -16.79 1.79
N ARG A 289 -13.19 -15.89 2.15
CA ARG A 289 -13.42 -14.63 1.41
C ARG A 289 -12.39 -13.55 1.81
N LEU A 290 -11.11 -13.89 1.74
CA LEU A 290 -10.00 -12.95 1.91
C LEU A 290 -9.52 -12.47 0.54
N GLY A 291 -8.86 -11.31 0.50
CA GLY A 291 -8.26 -10.76 -0.71
C GLY A 291 -7.00 -11.52 -1.14
N HIS A 292 -7.09 -12.85 -1.29
CA HIS A 292 -5.94 -13.75 -1.45
C HIS A 292 -5.04 -13.38 -2.63
N ALA A 293 -5.61 -12.98 -3.77
CA ALA A 293 -4.82 -12.52 -4.91
C ALA A 293 -4.11 -11.18 -4.62
N ALA A 294 -4.77 -10.27 -3.90
CA ALA A 294 -4.14 -9.02 -3.45
C ALA A 294 -2.97 -9.30 -2.49
N HIS A 295 -3.19 -10.18 -1.51
CA HIS A 295 -2.17 -10.53 -0.52
C HIS A 295 -0.97 -11.21 -1.17
N LEU A 296 -1.20 -12.24 -1.99
CA LEU A 296 -0.14 -12.98 -2.67
C LEU A 296 0.64 -12.08 -3.64
N ALA A 297 -0.05 -11.24 -4.42
CA ALA A 297 0.60 -10.29 -5.32
C ALA A 297 1.39 -9.21 -4.57
N GLY A 298 0.87 -8.69 -3.47
CA GLY A 298 1.58 -7.77 -2.59
C GLY A 298 2.85 -8.39 -2.03
N LEU A 299 2.71 -9.57 -1.40
CA LEU A 299 3.81 -10.35 -0.85
C LEU A 299 4.91 -10.61 -1.88
N ALA A 300 4.52 -11.06 -3.08
CA ALA A 300 5.43 -11.30 -4.19
C ALA A 300 6.11 -10.02 -4.67
N ALA A 301 5.36 -8.93 -4.86
CA ALA A 301 5.91 -7.65 -5.30
C ALA A 301 6.92 -7.08 -4.29
N GLY A 302 6.61 -7.13 -3.00
CA GLY A 302 7.51 -6.69 -1.94
C GLY A 302 8.78 -7.53 -1.85
N SER A 303 8.64 -8.86 -1.91
CA SER A 303 9.78 -9.78 -1.90
C SER A 303 10.68 -9.58 -3.12
N ALA A 304 10.07 -9.46 -4.32
CA ALA A 304 10.76 -9.20 -5.57
C ALA A 304 11.48 -7.84 -5.55
N TYR A 305 10.88 -6.81 -4.94
CA TYR A 305 11.48 -5.50 -4.82
C TYR A 305 12.82 -5.54 -4.08
N VAL A 306 12.89 -6.27 -2.97
CA VAL A 306 14.16 -6.45 -2.23
C VAL A 306 15.10 -7.37 -2.98
N HIS A 307 14.62 -8.53 -3.45
CA HIS A 307 15.44 -9.53 -4.15
C HIS A 307 16.13 -8.96 -5.39
N PHE A 308 15.42 -8.16 -6.20
CA PHE A 308 15.94 -7.55 -7.41
C PHE A 308 16.55 -6.17 -7.20
N LYS A 309 16.92 -5.80 -5.96
CA LYS A 309 17.62 -4.54 -5.66
C LYS A 309 16.83 -3.31 -6.14
N GLY A 310 15.58 -3.21 -5.69
CA GLY A 310 14.63 -2.19 -6.13
C GLY A 310 15.08 -0.76 -5.84
N ASN A 311 15.92 -0.54 -4.84
CA ASN A 311 16.54 0.77 -4.60
C ASN A 311 17.41 1.16 -5.82
N GLU A 312 18.40 0.33 -6.13
CA GLU A 312 19.39 0.58 -7.17
C GLU A 312 18.80 0.51 -8.59
N ARG A 313 17.81 -0.37 -8.80
CA ARG A 313 17.25 -0.63 -10.14
C ARG A 313 15.98 0.13 -10.47
N LEU A 314 15.23 0.62 -9.48
CA LEU A 314 13.97 1.33 -9.71
C LEU A 314 13.96 2.71 -9.06
N TRP A 315 14.27 2.81 -7.77
CA TRP A 315 14.18 4.07 -7.02
C TRP A 315 15.20 5.11 -7.46
N GLU A 316 16.49 4.77 -7.46
CA GLU A 316 17.56 5.69 -7.86
C GLU A 316 17.45 6.11 -9.34
N PRO A 317 17.13 5.21 -10.29
CA PRO A 317 16.81 5.63 -11.66
C PRO A 317 15.61 6.57 -11.75
N ALA A 318 14.55 6.36 -10.97
CA ALA A 318 13.38 7.25 -10.93
C ALA A 318 13.74 8.64 -10.39
N ARG A 319 14.53 8.72 -9.31
CA ARG A 319 15.05 9.98 -8.76
C ARG A 319 15.96 10.69 -9.76
N ARG A 320 16.88 9.98 -10.41
CA ARG A 320 17.76 10.55 -11.44
C ARG A 320 16.98 11.07 -12.64
N PHE A 321 15.96 10.35 -13.07
CA PHE A 321 15.03 10.81 -14.11
C PHE A 321 14.33 12.10 -13.68
N ALA A 322 13.75 12.14 -12.47
CA ALA A 322 13.07 13.32 -11.95
C ALA A 322 14.00 14.54 -11.86
N PHE A 323 15.22 14.37 -11.34
CA PHE A 323 16.25 15.41 -11.29
C PHE A 323 16.55 15.98 -12.67
N ASN A 324 16.76 15.11 -13.66
CA ASN A 324 17.05 15.52 -15.03
C ASN A 324 15.89 16.32 -15.66
N GLN A 325 14.64 15.94 -15.41
CA GLN A 325 13.48 16.70 -15.88
C GLN A 325 13.38 18.06 -15.18
N MET A 326 13.56 18.10 -13.86
CA MET A 326 13.53 19.36 -13.11
C MET A 326 14.63 20.32 -13.55
N ARG A 327 15.83 19.81 -13.83
CA ARG A 327 16.95 20.63 -14.34
C ARG A 327 16.64 21.21 -15.72
N ARG A 328 16.04 20.41 -16.62
CA ARG A 328 15.58 20.88 -17.94
C ARG A 328 14.52 21.99 -17.82
N LEU A 329 13.67 21.91 -16.80
CA LEU A 329 12.62 22.88 -16.50
C LEU A 329 13.10 24.05 -15.63
N LYS A 330 14.41 24.14 -15.32
CA LYS A 330 15.00 25.17 -14.43
C LYS A 330 14.34 25.24 -13.03
N MET A 331 13.84 24.12 -12.52
CA MET A 331 13.25 24.01 -11.19
C MET A 331 14.28 23.70 -10.09
N VAL A 332 15.41 23.10 -10.48
CA VAL A 332 16.56 22.74 -9.63
C VAL A 332 17.84 23.23 -10.26
#